data_AF-A0A4Q3N1Z3-F1
#
_entry.id   AF-A0A4Q3N1Z3-F1
#
_cell.length_a   1.000
_cell.length_b   1.000
_cell.length_c   1.000
_cell.angle_alpha   90.00
_cell.angle_beta   90.00
_cell.angle_gamma   90.00
#
_symmetry.space_group_name_H-M   'P 1'
#
loop_
_entity.id
_entity.type
_entity.pdbx_description
1 polymer ?
#
loop_
_entity_poly.entity_id
_entity_poly.type
_entity_poly.pdbx_seq_one_letter_code
_entity_poly.pdbx_strand_id
1 'polypeptide(L)'
;MSEWWTYGPSDFLMFSPEAYWRLVERYNAAWWPAQLVALASAGLVIALLRHKAGWAQRTVLLLLALAWAWTGWAFHFHSHAEISLAAPWLAAASGVQAVLLASASLMNVRPSRPASRTATAMAQVLLAASLLFPLAAPLQGQAWARAEVFAFMPDPTALATLGALMVLEHPGRGWRCALAVLPVWSLLLGAATRWLLA
;
A
#
# COMPACT_ATOMS: atom_id res chain seq x y z
N MET A 1 -38.65 -11.68 12.72
CA MET A 1 -37.30 -11.51 12.12
C MET A 1 -37.17 -10.06 11.65
N SER A 2 -37.05 -9.12 12.59
CA SER A 2 -37.28 -7.69 12.34
C SER A 2 -36.24 -6.81 13.05
N GLU A 3 -34.97 -7.15 12.90
CA GLU A 3 -33.84 -6.46 13.56
C GLU A 3 -32.68 -6.17 12.60
N TRP A 4 -32.76 -6.52 11.30
CA TRP A 4 -31.59 -6.39 10.42
C TRP A 4 -31.22 -4.94 10.08
N TRP A 5 -32.15 -4.00 10.29
CA TRP A 5 -31.93 -2.57 10.12
C TRP A 5 -31.30 -1.87 11.34
N THR A 6 -31.09 -2.58 12.46
CA THR A 6 -30.35 -2.03 13.62
C THR A 6 -28.84 -2.19 13.48
N TYR A 7 -28.37 -3.06 12.57
CA TYR A 7 -26.95 -3.22 12.28
C TYR A 7 -26.39 -2.03 11.50
N GLY A 8 -25.34 -1.42 12.06
CA GLY A 8 -24.53 -0.43 11.39
C GLY A 8 -23.36 -1.06 10.62
N PRO A 9 -22.72 -0.31 9.70
CA PRO A 9 -21.49 -0.76 9.03
C PRO A 9 -20.35 -1.12 10.01
N SER A 10 -20.32 -0.51 11.19
CA SER A 10 -19.37 -0.81 12.27
C SER A 10 -19.54 -2.22 12.83
N ASP A 11 -20.75 -2.76 12.86
CA ASP A 11 -21.02 -4.10 13.42
C ASP A 11 -20.47 -5.22 12.53
N PHE A 12 -20.15 -4.89 11.27
CA PHE A 12 -19.46 -5.79 10.36
C PHE A 12 -17.93 -5.77 10.52
N LEU A 13 -17.37 -4.78 11.26
CA LEU A 13 -16.01 -4.89 11.75
C LEU A 13 -16.01 -5.85 12.93
N MET A 14 -15.48 -7.05 12.70
CA MET A 14 -15.42 -8.14 13.69
C MET A 14 -14.42 -7.90 14.83
N PHE A 15 -13.89 -6.68 14.95
CA PHE A 15 -12.83 -6.31 15.88
C PHE A 15 -12.98 -4.87 16.36
N SER A 16 -12.50 -4.58 17.57
CA SER A 16 -12.47 -3.22 18.13
C SER A 16 -11.23 -2.44 17.68
N PRO A 17 -11.23 -1.11 17.77
CA PRO A 17 -10.05 -0.28 17.49
C PRO A 17 -8.82 -0.69 18.31
N GLU A 18 -8.98 -1.04 19.58
CA GLU A 18 -7.89 -1.47 20.46
C GLU A 18 -7.30 -2.80 20.02
N ALA A 19 -8.14 -3.74 19.56
CA ALA A 19 -7.70 -5.02 19.03
C ALA A 19 -6.85 -4.82 17.77
N TYR A 20 -7.28 -3.94 16.85
CA TYR A 20 -6.53 -3.59 15.65
C TYR A 20 -5.17 -2.96 16.00
N TRP A 21 -5.14 -1.94 16.85
CA TRP A 21 -3.88 -1.25 17.17
C TRP A 21 -2.90 -2.13 17.95
N ARG A 22 -3.38 -3.01 18.84
CA ARG A 22 -2.54 -4.02 19.50
C ARG A 22 -2.00 -5.06 18.52
N LEU A 23 -2.73 -5.39 17.46
CA LEU A 23 -2.23 -6.25 16.38
C LEU A 23 -1.10 -5.54 15.63
N VAL A 24 -1.30 -4.28 15.25
CA VAL A 24 -0.27 -3.47 14.57
C VAL A 24 1.01 -3.35 15.41
N GLU A 25 0.89 -3.07 16.71
CA GLU A 25 2.05 -3.02 17.63
C GLU A 25 2.82 -4.33 17.65
N ARG A 26 2.12 -5.46 17.83
CA ARG A 26 2.73 -6.80 17.88
C ARG A 26 3.39 -7.17 16.55
N TYR A 27 2.72 -6.90 15.44
CA TYR A 27 3.25 -7.12 14.10
C TYR A 27 4.51 -6.29 13.86
N ASN A 28 4.48 -5.00 14.17
CA ASN A 28 5.64 -4.14 14.00
C ASN A 28 6.82 -4.56 14.89
N ALA A 29 6.57 -4.95 16.14
CA ALA A 29 7.60 -5.43 17.04
C ALA A 29 8.23 -6.75 16.56
N ALA A 30 7.42 -7.68 16.03
CA ALA A 30 7.90 -8.99 15.55
C ALA A 30 8.87 -8.88 14.36
N TRP A 31 8.70 -7.87 13.52
CA TRP A 31 9.49 -7.68 12.31
C TRP A 31 10.53 -6.56 12.42
N TRP A 32 10.68 -5.94 13.58
CA TRP A 32 11.74 -4.98 13.81
C TRP A 32 13.11 -5.66 13.63
N PRO A 33 14.07 -5.09 12.87
CA PRO A 33 14.10 -3.75 12.26
C PRO A 33 13.83 -3.69 10.74
N ALA A 34 13.15 -4.67 10.15
CA ALA A 34 12.93 -4.75 8.70
C ALA A 34 12.16 -3.56 8.11
N GLN A 35 11.43 -2.78 8.93
CA GLN A 35 10.80 -1.53 8.52
C GLN A 35 11.82 -0.49 8.04
N LEU A 36 13.06 -0.51 8.54
CA LEU A 36 14.13 0.37 8.06
C LEU A 36 14.53 0.02 6.62
N VAL A 37 14.56 -1.27 6.29
CA VAL A 37 14.80 -1.75 4.91
C VAL A 37 13.64 -1.33 4.01
N ALA A 38 12.40 -1.43 4.50
CA ALA A 38 11.24 -0.98 3.75
C ALA A 38 11.28 0.53 3.46
N LEU A 39 11.60 1.37 4.44
CA LEU A 39 11.78 2.81 4.25
C LEU A 39 12.93 3.12 3.27
N ALA A 40 14.06 2.42 3.39
CA ALA A 40 15.16 2.56 2.45
C ALA A 40 14.73 2.19 1.01
N SER A 41 13.93 1.13 0.85
CA SER A 41 13.39 0.71 -0.44
C SER A 41 12.42 1.73 -1.04
N ALA A 42 11.62 2.42 -0.21
CA ALA A 42 10.78 3.53 -0.67
C ALA A 42 11.62 4.71 -1.16
N GLY A 43 12.70 5.05 -0.45
CA GLY A 43 13.68 6.04 -0.91
C GLY A 43 14.33 5.66 -2.24
N LEU A 44 14.69 4.37 -2.40
CA LEU A 44 15.21 3.83 -3.64
C LEU A 44 14.20 3.92 -4.79
N VAL A 45 12.92 3.63 -4.55
CA VAL A 45 11.85 3.82 -5.56
C VAL A 45 11.83 5.27 -6.04
N ILE A 46 11.84 6.24 -5.12
CA ILE A 46 11.82 7.68 -5.47
C ILE A 46 13.07 8.07 -6.27
N ALA A 47 14.24 7.57 -5.88
CA ALA A 47 15.48 7.83 -6.60
C ALA A 47 15.42 7.26 -8.03
N LEU A 48 14.99 6.00 -8.18
CA LEU A 48 14.89 5.31 -9.47
C LEU A 48 13.87 5.97 -10.40
N LEU A 49 12.77 6.51 -9.87
CA LEU A 49 11.75 7.23 -10.67
C LEU A 49 12.29 8.51 -11.34
N ARG A 50 13.46 9.02 -10.92
CA ARG A 50 14.15 10.13 -11.60
C ARG A 50 14.83 9.67 -12.89
N HIS A 51 15.09 8.37 -13.04
CA HIS A 51 15.76 7.80 -14.20
C HIS A 51 14.76 7.24 -15.20
N LYS A 52 14.94 7.57 -16.48
CA LYS A 52 14.09 7.08 -17.58
C LYS A 52 14.53 5.73 -18.14
N ALA A 53 15.67 5.22 -17.70
CA ALA A 53 16.22 3.95 -18.17
C ALA A 53 15.25 2.79 -17.91
N GLY A 54 15.12 1.89 -18.89
CA GLY A 54 14.20 0.76 -18.80
C GLY A 54 14.43 -0.12 -17.58
N TRP A 55 15.69 -0.37 -17.21
CA TRP A 55 16.03 -1.15 -16.01
C TRP A 55 15.51 -0.48 -14.73
N ALA A 56 15.61 0.84 -14.60
CA ALA A 56 15.16 1.56 -13.41
C ALA A 56 13.64 1.46 -13.23
N GLN A 57 12.89 1.61 -14.33
CA GLN A 57 11.43 1.45 -14.32
C GLN A 57 11.01 0.02 -13.94
N ARG A 58 11.73 -1.00 -14.44
CA ARG A 58 11.51 -2.39 -14.06
C ARG A 58 11.82 -2.65 -12.59
N THR A 59 12.92 -2.11 -12.09
CA THR A 59 13.29 -2.21 -10.67
C THR A 59 12.23 -1.59 -9.77
N VAL A 60 11.68 -0.42 -10.13
CA VAL A 60 10.56 0.19 -9.38
C VAL A 60 9.36 -0.75 -9.33
N LEU A 61 8.95 -1.31 -10.47
CA LEU A 61 7.82 -2.25 -10.53
C LEU A 61 8.07 -3.51 -9.67
N LEU A 62 9.29 -4.05 -9.68
CA LEU A 62 9.66 -5.20 -8.86
C LEU A 62 9.68 -4.87 -7.36
N LEU A 63 10.21 -3.72 -6.96
CA LEU A 63 10.20 -3.27 -5.56
C LEU A 63 8.76 -3.11 -5.05
N LEU A 64 7.88 -2.50 -5.86
CA LEU A 64 6.47 -2.40 -5.53
C LEU A 64 5.79 -3.78 -5.49
N ALA A 65 6.13 -4.69 -6.40
CA ALA A 65 5.61 -6.05 -6.39
C ALA A 65 5.98 -6.79 -5.09
N LEU A 66 7.24 -6.70 -4.67
CA LEU A 66 7.72 -7.27 -3.41
C LEU A 66 7.03 -6.62 -2.20
N ALA A 67 6.81 -5.30 -2.22
CA ALA A 67 6.09 -4.60 -1.17
C ALA A 67 4.63 -5.08 -1.06
N TRP A 68 3.92 -5.24 -2.19
CA TRP A 68 2.56 -5.79 -2.20
C TRP A 68 2.51 -7.26 -1.76
N ALA A 69 3.49 -8.07 -2.18
CA ALA A 69 3.60 -9.46 -1.74
C ALA A 69 3.82 -9.55 -0.23
N TRP A 70 4.70 -8.72 0.32
CA TRP A 70 4.94 -8.64 1.76
C TRP A 70 3.70 -8.18 2.52
N THR A 71 3.07 -7.06 2.14
CA THR A 71 1.83 -6.58 2.77
C THR A 71 0.74 -7.65 2.73
N GLY A 72 0.56 -8.33 1.59
CA GLY A 72 -0.43 -9.39 1.43
C GLY A 72 -0.17 -10.59 2.34
N TRP A 73 1.07 -11.07 2.37
CA TRP A 73 1.43 -12.25 3.15
C TRP A 73 1.63 -11.96 4.64
N ALA A 74 2.53 -11.04 4.98
CA ALA A 74 2.95 -10.80 6.36
C ALA A 74 1.89 -10.03 7.16
N PHE A 75 1.26 -9.00 6.57
CA PHE A 75 0.22 -8.24 7.28
C PHE A 75 -1.15 -8.86 7.11
N HIS A 76 -1.68 -8.97 5.88
CA HIS A 76 -3.06 -9.41 5.68
C HIS A 76 -3.28 -10.88 6.05
N PHE A 77 -2.45 -11.80 5.54
CA PHE A 77 -2.65 -13.23 5.76
C PHE A 77 -2.16 -13.69 7.14
N HIS A 78 -0.94 -13.32 7.54
CA HIS A 78 -0.35 -13.84 8.78
C HIS A 78 -0.83 -13.15 10.05
N SER A 79 -1.12 -11.84 10.02
CA SER A 79 -1.57 -11.10 11.20
C SER A 79 -3.06 -10.75 11.16
N HIS A 80 -3.52 -10.00 10.16
CA HIS A 80 -4.88 -9.45 10.12
C HIS A 80 -5.97 -10.54 10.00
N ALA A 81 -5.66 -11.70 9.40
CA ALA A 81 -6.59 -12.84 9.34
C ALA A 81 -6.97 -13.42 10.71
N GLU A 82 -6.21 -13.14 11.77
CA GLU A 82 -6.56 -13.55 13.13
C GLU A 82 -7.83 -12.85 13.65
N ILE A 83 -8.11 -11.63 13.18
CA ILE A 83 -9.21 -10.80 13.70
C ILE A 83 -10.26 -10.44 12.66
N SER A 84 -10.02 -10.73 11.38
CA SER A 84 -10.85 -10.25 10.28
C SER A 84 -11.05 -11.31 9.20
N LEU A 85 -12.33 -11.66 8.96
CA LEU A 85 -12.71 -12.55 7.85
C LEU A 85 -12.43 -11.95 6.47
N ALA A 86 -12.30 -10.62 6.37
CA ALA A 86 -11.97 -9.96 5.12
C ALA A 86 -10.47 -10.09 4.76
N ALA A 87 -9.60 -10.28 5.75
CA ALA A 87 -8.16 -10.21 5.55
C ALA A 87 -7.58 -11.25 4.58
N PRO A 88 -8.04 -12.52 4.52
CA PRO A 88 -7.61 -13.46 3.49
C PRO A 88 -7.91 -12.98 2.06
N TRP A 89 -9.04 -12.29 1.84
CA TRP A 89 -9.37 -11.71 0.54
C TRP A 89 -8.49 -10.50 0.21
N LEU A 90 -8.17 -9.67 1.20
CA LEU A 90 -7.21 -8.58 1.05
C LEU A 90 -5.80 -9.09 0.76
N ALA A 91 -5.39 -10.20 1.37
CA ALA A 91 -4.14 -10.89 1.07
C ALA A 91 -4.10 -11.39 -0.37
N ALA A 92 -5.17 -12.05 -0.83
CA ALA A 92 -5.29 -12.51 -2.21
C ALA A 92 -5.24 -11.33 -3.21
N ALA A 93 -5.97 -10.25 -2.95
CA ALA A 93 -5.95 -9.05 -3.76
C ALA A 93 -4.55 -8.42 -3.83
N SER A 94 -3.85 -8.36 -2.69
CA SER A 94 -2.46 -7.88 -2.63
C SER A 94 -1.51 -8.78 -3.42
N GLY A 95 -1.69 -10.10 -3.35
CA GLY A 95 -0.95 -11.08 -4.15
C GLY A 95 -1.20 -10.91 -5.66
N VAL A 96 -2.45 -10.69 -6.07
CA VAL A 96 -2.79 -10.37 -7.47
C VAL A 96 -2.07 -9.10 -7.91
N GLN A 97 -2.10 -8.04 -7.10
CA GLN A 97 -1.41 -6.79 -7.41
C GLN A 97 0.11 -7.00 -7.55
N ALA A 98 0.71 -7.79 -6.67
CA ALA A 98 2.13 -8.14 -6.75
C ALA A 98 2.46 -8.87 -8.06
N VAL A 99 1.65 -9.85 -8.47
CA VAL A 99 1.83 -10.59 -9.72
C VAL A 99 1.66 -9.66 -10.93
N LEU A 100 0.68 -8.76 -10.92
CA LEU A 100 0.47 -7.80 -12.01
C LEU A 100 1.65 -6.82 -12.15
N LEU A 101 2.20 -6.33 -11.04
CA LEU A 101 3.39 -5.47 -11.02
C LEU A 101 4.64 -6.23 -11.49
N ALA A 102 4.84 -7.47 -11.04
CA ALA A 102 5.95 -8.32 -11.49
C ALA A 102 5.83 -8.61 -13.00
N SER A 103 4.64 -8.95 -13.47
CA SER A 103 4.36 -9.19 -14.90
C SER A 103 4.62 -7.94 -15.73
N ALA A 104 4.22 -6.76 -15.22
CA ALA A 104 4.54 -5.48 -15.85
C ALA A 104 6.04 -5.26 -15.98
N SER A 105 6.85 -5.65 -15.00
CA SER A 105 8.31 -5.47 -15.06
C SER A 105 8.98 -6.24 -16.20
N LEU A 106 8.35 -7.33 -16.67
CA LEU A 106 8.88 -8.18 -17.75
C LEU A 106 8.50 -7.68 -19.14
N MET A 107 7.54 -6.76 -19.25
CA MET A 107 7.10 -6.24 -20.54
C MET A 107 8.19 -5.39 -21.22
N ASN A 108 8.10 -5.30 -22.55
CA ASN A 108 8.99 -4.48 -23.35
C ASN A 108 8.74 -2.99 -23.06
N VAL A 109 9.82 -2.28 -22.70
CA VAL A 109 9.78 -0.84 -22.46
C VAL A 109 9.40 -0.14 -23.73
N ARG A 110 8.15 0.31 -23.81
CA ARG A 110 7.65 1.13 -24.89
C ARG A 110 7.77 2.60 -24.48
N PRO A 111 8.27 3.48 -25.36
CA PRO A 111 8.20 4.91 -25.12
C PRO A 111 6.75 5.31 -24.88
N SER A 112 6.47 5.90 -23.71
CA SER A 112 5.18 6.51 -23.43
C SER A 112 5.33 8.02 -23.42
N ARG A 113 4.21 8.73 -23.53
CA ARG A 113 4.22 10.18 -23.37
C ARG A 113 4.75 10.53 -21.98
N PRO A 114 5.63 11.52 -21.87
CA PRO A 114 6.10 11.98 -20.57
C PRO A 114 4.92 12.44 -19.72
N ALA A 115 5.03 12.22 -18.41
CA ALA A 115 4.02 12.68 -17.46
C ALA A 115 3.87 14.20 -17.53
N SER A 116 2.63 14.70 -17.37
CA SER A 116 2.40 16.14 -17.27
C SER A 116 3.02 16.69 -15.97
N ARG A 117 3.25 18.01 -15.92
CA ARG A 117 3.73 18.67 -14.69
C ARG A 117 2.80 18.41 -13.51
N THR A 118 1.49 18.46 -13.73
CA THR A 118 0.48 18.16 -12.70
C THR A 118 0.55 16.71 -12.22
N ALA A 119 0.69 15.74 -13.13
CA ALA A 119 0.83 14.34 -12.75
C ALA A 119 2.13 14.10 -11.96
N THR A 120 3.21 14.78 -12.33
CA THR A 120 4.49 14.71 -11.61
C THR A 120 4.40 15.30 -10.21
N ALA A 121 3.76 16.47 -10.06
CA ALA A 121 3.53 17.10 -8.76
C ALA A 121 2.66 16.21 -7.85
N MET A 122 1.57 15.65 -8.38
CA MET A 122 0.72 14.72 -7.64
C MET A 122 1.49 13.46 -7.22
N ALA A 123 2.31 12.90 -8.11
CA ALA A 123 3.16 11.77 -7.79
C ALA A 123 4.12 12.07 -6.63
N GLN A 124 4.75 13.25 -6.63
CA GLN A 124 5.63 13.68 -5.55
C GLN A 124 4.88 13.79 -4.21
N VAL A 125 3.66 14.32 -4.22
CA VAL A 125 2.82 14.39 -3.02
C VAL A 125 2.49 12.98 -2.49
N LEU A 126 2.06 12.06 -3.36
CA LEU A 126 1.72 10.68 -2.96
C LEU A 126 2.94 9.90 -2.44
N LEU A 127 4.09 10.05 -3.09
CA LEU A 127 5.34 9.41 -2.66
C LEU A 127 5.84 9.99 -1.32
N ALA A 128 5.73 11.31 -1.14
CA ALA A 128 6.05 11.95 0.14
C ALA A 128 5.08 11.51 1.25
N ALA A 129 3.78 11.44 0.95
CA ALA A 129 2.78 10.96 1.90
C ALA A 129 3.03 9.52 2.33
N SER A 130 3.46 8.64 1.40
CA SER A 130 3.87 7.27 1.73
C SER A 130 5.07 7.21 2.69
N LEU A 131 6.09 8.04 2.47
CA LEU A 131 7.28 8.10 3.34
C LEU A 131 7.00 8.72 4.71
N LEU A 132 6.14 9.73 4.75
CA LEU A 132 5.80 10.46 5.97
C LEU A 132 4.66 9.80 6.74
N PHE A 133 4.03 8.77 6.17
CA PHE A 133 2.93 8.03 6.79
C PHE A 133 3.21 7.54 8.22
N PRO A 134 4.43 7.03 8.56
CA PRO A 134 4.76 6.62 9.92
C PRO A 134 4.62 7.73 10.96
N LEU A 135 4.74 9.00 10.55
CA LEU A 135 4.58 10.17 11.43
C LEU A 135 3.12 10.39 11.85
N ALA A 136 2.15 9.78 11.16
CA ALA A 136 0.74 9.91 11.52
C ALA A 136 0.45 9.41 12.94
N ALA A 137 1.11 8.33 13.38
CA ALA A 137 0.95 7.78 14.72
C ALA A 137 1.34 8.77 15.84
N PRO A 138 2.59 9.29 15.91
CA PRO A 138 2.97 10.25 16.94
C PRO A 138 2.22 11.58 16.84
N LEU A 139 1.84 12.04 15.64
CA LEU A 139 1.02 13.26 15.47
C LEU A 139 -0.38 13.12 16.07
N GLN A 140 -0.88 11.89 16.20
CA GLN A 140 -2.14 11.56 16.87
C GLN A 140 -1.96 11.20 18.35
N GLY A 141 -0.76 11.43 18.92
CA GLY A 141 -0.43 11.06 20.29
C GLY A 141 -0.23 9.55 20.51
N GLN A 142 -0.13 8.75 19.44
CA GLN A 142 0.07 7.31 19.52
C GLN A 142 1.57 6.95 19.57
N ALA A 143 1.89 5.78 20.11
CA ALA A 143 3.26 5.27 20.14
C ALA A 143 3.79 4.96 18.73
N TRP A 144 5.11 5.11 18.53
CA TRP A 144 5.78 4.72 17.28
C TRP A 144 5.59 3.23 16.91
N ALA A 145 5.32 2.38 17.90
CA ALA A 145 4.99 0.97 17.66
C ALA A 145 3.72 0.79 16.79
N ARG A 146 2.82 1.78 16.76
CA ARG A 146 1.62 1.80 15.90
C ARG A 146 1.86 2.45 14.54
N ALA A 147 3.08 2.87 14.22
CA ALA A 147 3.37 3.54 12.97
C ALA A 147 3.12 2.61 11.78
N GLU A 148 2.41 3.13 10.79
CA GLU A 148 2.13 2.40 9.56
C GLU A 148 3.20 2.74 8.51
N VAL A 149 3.96 1.73 8.07
CA VAL A 149 5.15 1.90 7.24
C VAL A 149 4.93 1.30 5.84
N PHE A 150 5.52 1.90 4.81
CA PHE A 150 5.57 1.35 3.45
C PHE A 150 6.00 -0.13 3.45
N ALA A 151 5.44 -0.93 2.54
CA ALA A 151 5.57 -2.38 2.42
C ALA A 151 5.07 -3.21 3.61
N PHE A 152 4.95 -2.63 4.80
CA PHE A 152 4.43 -3.29 5.99
C PHE A 152 2.94 -3.09 6.16
N MET A 153 2.41 -1.98 5.64
CA MET A 153 1.00 -1.60 5.72
C MET A 153 0.43 -1.29 4.33
N PRO A 154 -0.87 -1.57 4.10
CA PRO A 154 -1.51 -1.40 2.81
C PRO A 154 -1.53 0.05 2.32
N ASP A 155 -1.91 0.99 3.18
CA ASP A 155 -2.11 2.39 2.80
C ASP A 155 -0.84 3.10 2.28
N PRO A 156 0.29 3.13 3.02
CA PRO A 156 1.52 3.72 2.49
C PRO A 156 2.02 3.00 1.23
N THR A 157 1.81 1.68 1.12
CA THR A 157 2.17 0.90 -0.07
C THR A 157 1.33 1.30 -1.28
N ALA A 158 0.02 1.50 -1.09
CA ALA A 158 -0.89 1.94 -2.13
C ALA A 158 -0.58 3.38 -2.59
N LEU A 159 -0.30 4.30 -1.65
CA LEU A 159 0.13 5.67 -1.98
C LEU A 159 1.39 5.69 -2.84
N ALA A 160 2.42 4.94 -2.44
CA ALA A 160 3.65 4.83 -3.22
C ALA A 160 3.42 4.25 -4.61
N THR A 161 2.56 3.23 -4.70
CA THR A 161 2.22 2.58 -5.97
C THR A 161 1.52 3.56 -6.92
N LEU A 162 0.51 4.28 -6.43
CA LEU A 162 -0.21 5.27 -7.24
C LEU A 162 0.70 6.41 -7.68
N GLY A 163 1.54 6.94 -6.78
CA GLY A 163 2.53 7.96 -7.10
C GLY A 163 3.48 7.49 -8.20
N ALA A 164 4.03 6.27 -8.08
CA ALA A 164 4.92 5.70 -9.09
C ALA A 164 4.23 5.52 -10.46
N LEU A 165 3.01 4.99 -10.50
CA LEU A 165 2.28 4.75 -11.76
C LEU A 165 1.99 6.05 -12.53
N MET A 166 1.89 7.20 -11.86
CA MET A 166 1.69 8.49 -12.53
C MET A 166 2.91 8.95 -13.34
N VAL A 167 4.13 8.60 -12.91
CA VAL A 167 5.38 9.07 -13.52
C VAL A 167 6.14 8.02 -14.30
N LEU A 168 5.87 6.74 -14.05
CA LEU A 168 6.38 5.63 -14.84
C LEU A 168 5.95 5.79 -16.30
N GLU A 169 6.89 5.64 -17.23
CA GLU A 169 6.58 5.63 -18.66
C GLU A 169 6.19 4.22 -19.13
N HIS A 170 6.66 3.21 -18.40
CA HIS A 170 6.35 1.81 -18.59
C HIS A 170 5.70 1.22 -17.33
N PRO A 171 4.65 0.40 -17.48
CA PRO A 171 4.03 -0.06 -18.72
C PRO A 171 3.12 0.99 -19.37
N GLY A 172 2.55 0.65 -20.53
CA GLY A 172 1.63 1.55 -21.26
C GLY A 172 0.44 2.02 -20.41
N ARG A 173 -0.18 3.14 -20.79
CA ARG A 173 -1.24 3.81 -20.00
C ARG A 173 -2.38 2.87 -19.56
N GLY A 174 -2.86 2.00 -20.46
CA GLY A 174 -3.93 1.06 -20.13
C GLY A 174 -3.57 0.11 -18.98
N TRP A 175 -2.34 -0.41 -18.98
CA TRP A 175 -1.85 -1.27 -17.91
C TRP A 175 -1.63 -0.48 -16.61
N ARG A 176 -1.14 0.75 -16.69
CA ARG A 176 -1.03 1.63 -15.51
C ARG A 176 -2.39 1.92 -14.87
N CYS A 177 -3.43 2.13 -15.68
CA CYS A 177 -4.80 2.26 -15.18
C CYS A 177 -5.29 0.97 -14.50
N ALA A 178 -5.04 -0.20 -15.09
CA ALA A 178 -5.38 -1.48 -14.47
C ALA A 178 -4.65 -1.70 -13.13
N LEU A 179 -3.35 -1.41 -13.08
CA LEU A 179 -2.53 -1.47 -11.87
C LEU A 179 -2.95 -0.48 -10.79
N ALA A 180 -3.66 0.60 -11.14
CA ALA A 180 -4.12 1.59 -10.17
C ALA A 180 -5.43 1.17 -9.47
N VAL A 181 -6.17 0.20 -10.01
CA VAL A 181 -7.47 -0.23 -9.47
C VAL A 181 -7.32 -0.75 -8.04
N LEU A 182 -6.45 -1.75 -7.82
CA LEU A 182 -6.29 -2.37 -6.50
C LEU A 182 -5.71 -1.40 -5.44
N PRO A 183 -4.69 -0.58 -5.73
CA PRO A 183 -4.22 0.45 -4.79
C PRO A 183 -5.30 1.48 -4.42
N VAL A 184 -6.12 1.93 -5.37
CA VAL A 184 -7.25 2.84 -5.06
C VAL A 184 -8.25 2.16 -4.14
N TRP A 185 -8.66 0.93 -4.46
CA TRP A 185 -9.54 0.15 -3.60
C TRP A 185 -8.96 -0.07 -2.20
N SER A 186 -7.67 -0.36 -2.10
CA SER A 186 -6.98 -0.50 -0.81
C SER A 186 -7.09 0.77 0.05
N LEU A 187 -6.88 1.95 -0.55
CA LEU A 187 -6.99 3.22 0.17
C LEU A 187 -8.44 3.54 0.59
N LEU A 188 -9.41 3.24 -0.28
CA LEU A 188 -10.82 3.42 0.05
C LEU A 188 -11.24 2.52 1.21
N LEU A 189 -10.81 1.25 1.20
CA LEU A 189 -11.06 0.31 2.28
C LEU A 189 -10.35 0.73 3.57
N GLY A 190 -9.08 1.12 3.50
CA GLY A 190 -8.34 1.63 4.66
C GLY A 190 -8.98 2.88 5.28
N ALA A 191 -9.41 3.83 4.44
CA ALA A 191 -10.13 5.01 4.88
C ALA A 191 -11.48 4.67 5.52
N ALA A 192 -12.24 3.76 4.91
CA ALA A 192 -13.51 3.28 5.47
C ALA A 192 -13.31 2.57 6.81
N THR A 193 -12.31 1.69 6.93
CA THR A 193 -11.97 1.02 8.19
C THR A 193 -11.59 2.05 9.26
N ARG A 194 -10.72 3.02 8.96
CA ARG A 194 -10.38 4.06 9.94
C ARG A 194 -11.57 4.91 10.36
N TRP A 195 -12.46 5.25 9.43
CA TRP A 195 -13.68 6.01 9.75
C TRP A 195 -14.64 5.23 10.65
N LEU A 196 -14.77 3.92 10.43
CA LEU A 196 -15.61 3.03 11.24
C LEU A 196 -15.00 2.70 12.61
N LEU A 197 -13.68 2.87 12.77
CA LEU A 197 -12.98 2.69 14.04
C LEU A 197 -12.90 3.98 14.88
N ALA A 198 -13.34 5.13 14.35
CA ALA A 198 -13.33 6.42 15.02
C ALA A 198 -14.60 6.63 15.86
#